data_AF-A0A961RAP7-F1
#
_entry.id   AF-A0A961RAP7-F1
#
_cell.length_a   1.000
_cell.length_b   1.000
_cell.length_c   1.000
_cell.angle_alpha   90.00
_cell.angle_beta   90.00
_cell.angle_gamma   90.00
#
_symmetry.space_group_name_H-M   'P 1'
#
loop_
_entity.id
_entity.type
_entity.pdbx_description
1 polymer ?
#
loop_
_entity_poly.entity_id
_entity_poly.type
_entity_poly.pdbx_seq_one_letter_code
_entity_poly.pdbx_strand_id
1 'polypeptide(L)'
;DAFGMPAENAAMQNKTHPGKWTYANIDTMRGQLKSMGLSLDWSREFATCDVDYYHRQQMLFVDFLDKGLVYRKQSKVNWDPVDMTVLANEQV
;
A
#
# COMPACT_ATOMS: atom_id res chain seq x y z
N ASP A 1 1.05 -5.27 -3.86
CA ASP A 1 1.13 -4.31 -2.74
C ASP A 1 1.60 -2.98 -3.30
N ALA A 2 0.74 -1.97 -3.29
CA ALA A 2 0.81 -0.81 -4.18
C ALA A 2 0.59 0.54 -3.47
N PHE A 3 0.45 0.54 -2.13
CA PHE A 3 0.30 1.75 -1.30
C PHE A 3 1.45 1.88 -0.29
N GLY A 4 1.53 3.05 0.35
CA GLY A 4 2.43 3.29 1.47
C GLY A 4 3.85 3.70 1.05
N MET A 5 4.71 3.84 2.07
CA MET A 5 6.04 4.44 1.95
C MET A 5 6.91 3.84 0.84
N PRO A 6 6.96 2.51 0.60
CA PRO A 6 7.82 1.96 -0.46
C PRO A 6 7.49 2.50 -1.86
N ALA A 7 6.19 2.58 -2.20
CA ALA A 7 5.75 3.05 -3.50
C ALA A 7 5.87 4.59 -3.62
N GLU A 8 5.51 5.31 -2.56
CA GLU A 8 5.54 6.77 -2.52
C GLU A 8 6.97 7.32 -2.54
N ASN A 9 7.87 6.78 -1.72
CA ASN A 9 9.27 7.21 -1.66
C ASN A 9 9.99 6.96 -2.99
N ALA A 10 9.75 5.79 -3.62
CA ALA A 10 10.32 5.49 -4.93
C ALA A 10 9.80 6.46 -6.01
N ALA A 11 8.52 6.81 -6.00
CA ALA A 11 7.95 7.78 -6.93
C ALA A 11 8.53 9.20 -6.71
N MET A 12 8.71 9.61 -5.45
CA MET A 12 9.33 10.88 -5.08
C MET A 12 10.78 10.98 -5.56
N GLN A 13 11.59 9.94 -5.34
CA GLN A 13 12.98 9.88 -5.81
C GLN A 13 13.06 10.00 -7.35
N ASN A 14 12.09 9.41 -8.04
CA ASN A 14 11.98 9.46 -9.50
C ASN A 14 11.18 10.68 -10.02
N LYS A 15 10.81 11.61 -9.14
CA LYS A 15 10.10 12.86 -9.45
C LYS A 15 8.86 12.66 -10.32
N THR A 16 8.06 11.65 -9.99
CA THR A 16 6.85 11.29 -10.73
C THR A 16 5.67 11.12 -9.78
N HIS A 17 4.45 11.15 -10.32
CA HIS A 17 3.25 10.91 -9.54
C HIS A 17 3.22 9.45 -9.04
N PRO A 18 2.95 9.19 -7.75
CA PRO A 18 2.94 7.83 -7.19
C PRO A 18 2.07 6.86 -7.96
N GLY A 19 0.83 7.23 -8.32
CA GLY A 19 -0.03 6.37 -9.13
C GLY A 19 0.58 5.98 -10.47
N LYS A 20 1.22 6.92 -11.18
CA LYS A 20 1.85 6.64 -12.48
C LYS A 20 3.05 5.71 -12.32
N TRP A 21 3.86 5.95 -11.28
CA TRP A 21 5.00 5.10 -10.94
C TRP A 21 4.58 3.68 -10.59
N THR A 22 3.57 3.54 -9.73
CA THR A 22 3.05 2.25 -9.27
C THR A 22 2.56 1.41 -10.44
N TYR A 23 1.70 1.94 -11.33
CA TYR A 23 1.21 1.13 -12.45
C TYR A 23 2.31 0.78 -13.45
N ALA A 24 3.26 1.69 -13.72
CA ALA A 24 4.41 1.38 -14.58
C ALA A 24 5.27 0.24 -14.02
N ASN A 25 5.47 0.21 -12.70
CA ASN A 25 6.18 -0.88 -12.02
C ASN A 25 5.39 -2.18 -12.02
N ILE A 26 4.07 -2.12 -11.77
CA ILE A 26 3.18 -3.28 -11.87
C ILE A 26 3.29 -3.90 -13.27
N ASP A 27 3.20 -3.10 -14.33
CA ASP A 27 3.29 -3.58 -15.71
C ASP A 27 4.65 -4.24 -15.99
N THR A 28 5.73 -3.64 -15.50
CA THR A 28 7.09 -4.16 -15.63
C THR A 28 7.24 -5.51 -14.92
N MET A 29 6.82 -5.58 -13.64
CA MET A 29 6.88 -6.80 -12.83
C MET A 29 6.00 -7.91 -13.40
N ARG A 30 4.80 -7.56 -13.89
CA ARG A 30 3.91 -8.50 -14.58
C ARG A 30 4.59 -9.11 -15.80
N GLY A 31 5.25 -8.28 -16.63
CA GLY A 31 6.01 -8.75 -17.79
C GLY A 31 7.13 -9.73 -17.41
N GLN A 32 7.88 -9.41 -16.35
CA GLN A 32 8.93 -10.27 -15.82
C GLN A 32 8.38 -11.62 -15.34
N LEU A 33 7.33 -11.62 -14.51
CA LEU A 33 6.72 -12.85 -13.98
C LEU A 33 6.14 -13.74 -15.09
N LYS A 34 5.54 -13.14 -16.13
CA LYS A 34 5.09 -13.88 -17.32
C LYS A 34 6.25 -14.51 -18.08
N SER A 35 7.37 -13.79 -18.22
CA SER A 35 8.56 -14.32 -18.92
C SER A 35 9.22 -15.50 -18.19
N MET A 36 9.08 -15.57 -16.87
CA MET A 36 9.56 -16.70 -16.05
C MET A 36 8.72 -17.98 -16.19
N GLY A 37 7.57 -17.92 -16.89
CA GLY A 37 6.70 -19.08 -17.09
C GLY A 37 5.92 -19.52 -15.84
N LEU A 38 5.73 -18.63 -14.88
CA LEU A 38 4.95 -18.93 -13.67
C LEU A 38 3.47 -19.16 -14.02
N SER A 39 2.89 -20.25 -13.50
CA SER A 39 1.47 -20.59 -13.70
C SER A 39 0.58 -19.81 -12.70
N LEU A 40 0.45 -18.50 -12.93
CA LEU A 40 -0.42 -17.61 -12.15
C LEU A 40 -1.74 -17.37 -12.87
N ASP A 41 -2.85 -17.38 -12.12
CA ASP A 41 -4.17 -16.98 -12.63
C ASP A 41 -4.29 -15.45 -12.65
N TRP A 42 -3.88 -14.85 -13.76
CA TRP A 42 -3.93 -13.39 -13.96
C TRP A 42 -5.35 -12.81 -13.96
N SER A 43 -6.40 -13.64 -14.08
CA SER A 43 -7.78 -13.14 -13.96
C SER A 43 -8.13 -12.68 -12.54
N ARG A 44 -7.29 -13.05 -11.56
CA ARG A 44 -7.43 -12.68 -10.14
C ARG A 44 -6.47 -11.59 -9.70
N GLU A 45 -5.74 -10.98 -10.63
CA GLU A 45 -4.85 -9.87 -10.32
C GLU A 45 -5.64 -8.65 -9.85
N PHE A 46 -5.12 -7.96 -8.83
CA PHE A 46 -5.64 -6.68 -8.34
C PHE A 46 -4.48 -5.83 -7.78
N ALA A 47 -4.64 -4.51 -7.72
CA ALA A 47 -3.72 -3.63 -7.00
C ALA A 47 -4.39 -3.07 -5.74
N THR A 48 -3.65 -3.03 -4.63
CA THR A 48 -4.20 -2.53 -3.35
C THR A 48 -4.54 -1.03 -3.38
N CYS A 49 -4.02 -0.30 -4.38
CA CYS A 49 -4.33 1.09 -4.63
C CYS A 49 -5.62 1.33 -5.45
N ASP A 50 -6.23 0.27 -5.99
CA ASP A 50 -7.47 0.39 -6.76
C ASP A 50 -8.67 0.63 -5.84
N VAL A 51 -9.62 1.44 -6.30
CA VAL A 51 -10.88 1.72 -5.57
C VAL A 51 -11.60 0.42 -5.24
N ASP A 52 -11.66 -0.51 -6.19
CA ASP A 52 -12.31 -1.82 -6.05
C ASP A 52 -11.70 -2.70 -4.94
N TYR A 53 -10.48 -2.36 -4.50
CA TYR A 53 -9.83 -2.99 -3.35
C TYR A 53 -9.97 -2.15 -2.08
N TYR A 54 -9.48 -0.90 -2.07
CA TYR A 54 -9.37 -0.14 -0.82
C TYR A 54 -10.73 0.23 -0.21
N HIS A 55 -11.81 0.29 -1.00
CA HIS A 55 -13.15 0.52 -0.44
C HIS A 55 -13.55 -0.60 0.54
N ARG A 56 -13.12 -1.85 0.27
CA ARG A 56 -13.36 -2.98 1.17
C ARG A 56 -12.57 -2.84 2.47
N GLN A 57 -11.35 -2.34 2.38
CA GLN A 57 -10.54 -2.02 3.57
C GLN A 57 -11.17 -0.88 4.39
N GLN A 58 -11.74 0.14 3.75
CA GLN A 58 -12.50 1.19 4.44
C GLN A 58 -13.72 0.64 5.17
N MET A 59 -14.50 -0.25 4.52
CA MET A 59 -15.63 -0.92 5.16
C MET A 59 -15.20 -1.76 6.37
N LEU A 60 -14.09 -2.49 6.26
CA LEU A 60 -13.54 -3.27 7.37
C LEU A 60 -13.09 -2.36 8.53
N PHE A 61 -12.46 -1.24 8.23
CA PHE A 61 -12.05 -0.26 9.23
C PHE A 61 -13.26 0.29 10.00
N VAL A 62 -14.36 0.62 9.31
CA VAL A 62 -15.60 1.08 9.95
C VAL A 62 -16.22 -0.03 10.82
N ASP A 63 -16.29 -1.28 10.33
CA ASP A 63 -16.78 -2.40 11.13
C ASP A 63 -15.94 -2.62 12.40
N PHE A 64 -14.62 -2.45 12.31
CA PHE A 64 -13.73 -2.55 13.47
C PHE A 64 -13.88 -1.37 14.42
N LEU A 65 -14.13 -0.17 13.90
CA LEU A 65 -14.42 1.02 14.70
C LEU A 65 -15.72 0.83 15.48
N ASP A 66 -16.79 0.35 14.83
CA ASP A 66 -18.10 0.11 15.46
C ASP A 66 -18.02 -0.97 16.55
N LYS A 67 -17.12 -1.95 16.39
CA LYS A 67 -16.85 -3.01 17.37
C LYS A 67 -15.85 -2.60 18.47
N GLY A 68 -15.32 -1.37 18.44
CA GLY A 68 -14.35 -0.87 19.41
C GLY A 68 -12.94 -1.49 19.30
N LEU A 69 -12.63 -2.14 18.19
CA LEU A 69 -11.30 -2.71 17.90
C LEU A 69 -10.33 -1.66 17.35
N VAL A 70 -10.86 -0.63 16.70
CA VAL A 70 -10.12 0.57 16.27
C VAL A 70 -10.61 1.76 17.09
N TYR A 71 -9.69 2.56 17.59
CA TYR A 71 -10.02 3.75 18.37
C TYR A 71 -8.95 4.83 18.21
N ARG A 72 -9.32 6.09 18.48
CA ARG A 72 -8.38 7.22 18.53
C ARG A 72 -7.98 7.49 19.97
N LYS A 73 -6.68 7.56 20.24
CA LYS A 73 -6.13 7.82 21.58
C LYS A 73 -4.94 8.76 21.50
N GLN A 74 -4.76 9.60 22.52
CA GLN A 74 -3.51 10.32 22.73
C GLN A 74 -2.51 9.39 23.44
N SER A 75 -1.36 9.16 22.81
CA SER A 75 -0.27 8.36 23.36
C SER A 75 1.07 8.86 22.83
N LYS A 76 2.15 8.47 23.51
CA LYS A 76 3.48 8.54 22.90
C LYS A 76 3.54 7.56 21.74
N VAL A 77 4.19 7.97 20.65
CA VAL A 77 4.30 7.19 19.41
C VAL A 77 5.71 7.35 18.85
N ASN A 78 6.13 6.42 17.99
CA ASN A 78 7.41 6.53 17.28
C ASN A 78 7.24 7.48 16.10
N TRP A 79 8.14 8.46 15.99
CA TRP A 79 8.13 9.45 14.91
C TRP A 79 9.38 9.29 14.06
N ASP A 80 9.21 9.08 12.76
CA ASP A 80 10.31 9.11 11.81
C ASP A 80 10.48 10.54 11.25
N PRO A 81 11.61 11.22 11.53
CA PRO A 81 11.84 12.58 11.04
C PRO A 81 12.27 12.67 9.57
N VAL A 82 12.60 11.55 8.93
CA VAL A 82 12.96 11.47 7.51
C VAL A 82 11.70 11.28 6.68
N ASP A 83 10.89 10.28 7.02
CA ASP A 83 9.63 9.98 6.32
C ASP A 83 8.46 10.86 6.81
N MET A 84 8.68 11.65 7.86
CA MET A 84 7.73 12.65 8.39
C MET A 84 6.37 12.04 8.74
N THR A 85 6.38 10.86 9.35
CA THR A 85 5.18 10.12 9.74
C THR A 85 5.39 9.37 11.05
N VAL A 86 4.27 8.95 11.65
CA VAL A 86 4.27 8.02 12.78
C VAL A 86 4.46 6.61 12.26
N LEU A 87 5.33 5.84 12.93
CA LEU A 87 5.57 4.43 12.63
C LEU A 87 4.91 3.52 13.67
N ALA A 88 4.42 2.37 13.21
CA ALA A 88 4.05 1.28 14.10
C ALA A 88 5.29 0.74 14.83
N ASN A 89 5.09 0.10 15.99
CA ASN A 89 6.22 -0.43 16.78
C ASN A 89 7.01 -1.49 15.99
N GLU A 90 6.33 -2.24 15.12
CA GLU A 90 6.90 -3.30 14.30
C GLU A 90 7.78 -2.77 13.14
N GLN A 91 7.81 -1.46 12.93
CA GLN A 91 8.59 -0.79 11.89
C GLN A 91 9.84 -0.06 12.45
N VAL A 92 10.13 -0.21 13.74
CA VAL A 92 11.26 0.44 14.45
C VAL A 92 12.39 -0.54 14.71
#